data_AF-A0A1Y3WXP4-F1
#
_entry.id   AF-A0A1Y3WXP4-F1
#
_cell.length_a   1.000
_cell.length_b   1.000
_cell.length_c   1.000
_cell.angle_alpha   90.00
_cell.angle_beta   90.00
_cell.angle_gamma   90.00
#
_symmetry.space_group_name_H-M   'P 1'
#
loop_
_entity.id
_entity.type
_entity.pdbx_description
1 polymer ?
#
loop_
_entity_poly.entity_id
_entity_poly.type
_entity_poly.pdbx_seq_one_letter_code
_entity_poly.pdbx_strand_id
1 'polypeptide(L)'
;MKKFYILMILALAVSGIRAQEQTKEATTQRLDSLQQVVDRLTTNVATIEKENLNQAIWKDRAKYFNIGYVKQTLTDKTFGGDITSDFGVSLSNGKTYYLHKKPIAGMIKFGLDWTWLDINYAKSSIDYGDEESGTTESSDVHQAEFGMQFGPSVTINPVHHLKVSGYFRVTPSYSMLYMDETFHHHYVTMLNAGCAVAWKAISLGVEWRWGSAKYNGLTLDGLDLDEDSFGEEDNPSMGDVMDQMSAPKRKLKTSSMRIYLSFRF
;
A
#
# COMPACT_ATOMS: atom_id res chain seq x y z
N MET A 1 61.84 25.86 -73.93
CA MET A 1 60.76 24.86 -73.72
C MET A 1 60.86 24.08 -72.41
N LYS A 2 62.04 23.62 -71.95
CA LYS A 2 62.20 22.88 -70.67
C LYS A 2 61.64 23.56 -69.41
N LYS A 3 61.73 24.90 -69.29
CA LYS A 3 61.24 25.64 -68.10
C LYS A 3 59.71 25.65 -67.95
N PHE A 4 58.97 25.53 -69.05
CA PHE A 4 57.50 25.50 -69.04
C PHE A 4 56.96 24.14 -68.56
N TYR A 5 57.63 23.04 -68.92
CA TYR A 5 57.24 21.70 -68.46
C TYR A 5 57.41 21.53 -66.95
N ILE A 6 58.44 22.12 -66.35
CA ILE A 6 58.69 22.06 -64.91
C ILE A 6 57.59 22.80 -64.12
N LEU A 7 57.18 23.98 -64.60
CA LEU A 7 56.09 24.75 -64.01
C LEU A 7 54.74 24.00 -64.07
N MET A 8 54.47 23.29 -65.16
CA MET A 8 53.21 22.54 -65.32
C MET A 8 53.16 21.31 -64.39
N ILE A 9 54.28 20.60 -64.21
CA ILE A 9 54.39 19.47 -63.27
C ILE A 9 54.20 19.94 -61.82
N LEU A 10 54.78 21.09 -61.46
CA LEU A 10 54.64 21.67 -60.13
C LEU A 10 53.19 22.08 -59.84
N ALA A 11 52.49 22.67 -60.82
CA ALA A 11 51.08 23.03 -60.70
C ALA A 11 50.17 21.80 -60.52
N LEU A 12 50.44 20.72 -61.26
CA LEU A 12 49.72 19.45 -61.12
C LEU A 12 49.97 18.81 -59.74
N ALA A 13 51.20 18.82 -59.25
CA ALA A 13 51.53 18.31 -57.92
C ALA A 13 50.81 19.08 -56.80
N VAL A 14 50.77 20.42 -56.88
CA VAL A 14 50.07 21.28 -55.91
C VAL A 14 48.55 21.07 -55.96
N SER A 15 47.97 20.88 -57.15
CA SER A 15 46.54 20.56 -57.29
C SER A 15 46.18 19.18 -56.73
N GLY A 16 47.05 18.18 -56.90
CA GLY A 16 46.87 16.84 -56.34
C GLY A 16 46.92 16.82 -54.80
N ILE A 17 47.82 17.60 -54.19
CA ILE A 17 47.93 17.72 -52.74
C ILE A 17 46.67 18.38 -52.15
N ARG A 18 46.17 19.47 -52.75
CA ARG A 18 44.94 20.15 -52.28
C ARG A 18 43.68 19.29 -52.44
N ALA A 19 43.56 18.54 -53.54
CA ALA A 19 42.47 17.59 -53.72
C ALA A 19 42.51 16.49 -52.65
N GLN A 20 43.70 15.97 -52.32
CA GLN A 20 43.86 14.95 -51.30
C GLN A 20 43.59 15.48 -49.88
N GLU A 21 43.96 16.72 -49.56
CA GLU A 21 43.63 17.38 -48.29
C GLU A 21 42.12 17.64 -48.14
N GLN A 22 41.45 18.18 -49.16
CA GLN A 22 40.00 18.36 -49.15
C GLN A 22 39.26 17.03 -48.96
N THR A 23 39.76 15.95 -49.56
CA THR A 23 39.16 14.61 -49.40
C THR A 23 39.35 14.08 -47.98
N LYS A 24 40.53 14.31 -47.36
CA LYS A 24 40.78 13.95 -45.96
C LYS A 24 39.91 14.76 -45.00
N GLU A 25 39.82 16.07 -45.17
CA GLU A 25 38.98 16.95 -44.34
C GLU A 25 37.49 16.59 -44.43
N ALA A 26 36.98 16.34 -45.63
CA ALA A 26 35.59 15.88 -45.82
C ALA A 26 35.35 14.50 -45.19
N THR A 27 36.36 13.62 -45.18
CA THR A 27 36.28 12.31 -44.51
C THR A 27 36.28 12.49 -42.98
N THR A 28 37.14 13.35 -42.44
CA THR A 28 37.18 13.67 -41.01
C THR A 28 35.88 14.30 -40.52
N GLN A 29 35.32 15.27 -41.26
CA GLN A 29 34.03 15.88 -40.92
C GLN A 29 32.88 14.85 -40.89
N ARG A 30 32.90 13.89 -41.82
CA ARG A 30 31.92 12.79 -41.81
C ARG A 30 32.11 11.88 -40.60
N LEU A 31 33.35 11.53 -40.25
CA LEU A 31 33.64 10.74 -39.05
C LEU A 31 33.19 11.46 -37.76
N ASP A 32 33.45 12.75 -37.64
CA ASP A 32 33.00 13.55 -36.49
C ASP A 32 31.48 13.61 -36.40
N SER A 33 30.79 13.75 -37.54
CA SER A 33 29.32 13.73 -37.58
C SER A 33 28.75 12.36 -37.19
N LEU A 34 29.40 11.28 -37.60
CA LEU A 34 29.01 9.92 -37.24
C LEU A 34 29.23 9.67 -35.74
N GLN A 35 30.37 10.12 -35.20
CA GLN A 35 30.65 10.02 -33.77
C GLN A 35 29.59 10.77 -32.95
N GLN A 36 29.24 11.99 -33.36
CA GLN A 36 28.18 12.77 -32.71
C GLN A 36 26.82 12.07 -32.76
N VAL A 37 26.49 11.43 -33.89
CA VAL A 37 25.24 10.65 -34.04
C VAL A 37 25.26 9.43 -33.13
N VAL A 38 26.39 8.71 -33.04
CA VAL A 38 26.58 7.55 -32.15
C VAL A 38 26.46 7.97 -30.68
N ASP A 39 27.11 9.06 -30.27
CA ASP A 39 27.04 9.57 -28.90
C ASP A 39 25.61 9.98 -28.53
N ARG A 40 24.91 10.63 -29.47
CA ARG A 40 23.49 11.00 -29.31
C ARG A 40 22.59 9.77 -29.23
N LEU A 41 22.80 8.78 -30.08
CA LEU A 41 22.05 7.50 -30.06
C LEU A 41 22.28 6.77 -28.74
N THR A 42 23.53 6.67 -28.30
CA THR A 42 23.91 6.04 -27.03
C THR A 42 23.21 6.73 -25.85
N THR A 43 23.20 8.07 -25.83
CA THR A 43 22.51 8.85 -24.80
C THR A 43 21.00 8.65 -24.82
N ASN A 44 20.41 8.60 -26.02
CA ASN A 44 18.98 8.36 -26.19
C ASN A 44 18.57 6.96 -25.71
N VAL A 45 19.34 5.93 -26.08
CA VAL A 45 19.10 4.55 -25.64
C VAL A 45 19.17 4.45 -24.11
N ALA A 46 20.22 5.00 -23.49
CA ALA A 46 20.33 5.01 -22.04
C ALA A 46 19.16 5.75 -21.35
N THR A 47 18.66 6.83 -21.97
CA THR A 47 17.51 7.57 -21.46
C THR A 47 16.23 6.74 -21.56
N ILE A 48 15.98 6.10 -22.70
CA ILE A 48 14.82 5.24 -22.94
C ILE A 48 14.83 4.05 -21.98
N GLU A 49 15.98 3.40 -21.79
CA GLU A 49 16.13 2.29 -20.84
C GLU A 49 15.80 2.73 -19.42
N LYS A 50 16.29 3.90 -19.00
CA LYS A 50 15.99 4.47 -17.68
C LYS A 50 14.52 4.84 -17.52
N GLU A 51 13.87 5.35 -18.57
CA GLU A 51 12.44 5.66 -18.56
C GLU A 51 11.58 4.40 -18.50
N ASN A 52 11.92 3.37 -19.28
CA ASN A 52 11.27 2.06 -19.26
C ASN A 52 11.40 1.40 -17.89
N LEU A 53 12.61 1.40 -17.31
CA LEU A 53 12.85 0.88 -15.97
C LEU A 53 12.00 1.65 -14.95
N ASN A 54 12.01 2.99 -15.00
CA ASN A 54 11.20 3.83 -14.12
C ASN A 54 9.69 3.54 -14.26
N GLN A 55 9.20 3.31 -15.48
CA GLN A 55 7.81 2.92 -15.71
C GLN A 55 7.51 1.56 -15.05
N ALA A 56 8.34 0.55 -15.29
CA ALA A 56 8.21 -0.78 -14.70
C ALA A 56 8.29 -0.78 -13.16
N ILE A 57 9.00 0.18 -12.56
CA ILE A 57 9.11 0.31 -11.10
C ILE A 57 7.95 1.08 -10.48
N TRP A 58 7.64 2.23 -11.07
CA TRP A 58 6.82 3.26 -10.43
C TRP A 58 5.39 3.32 -10.96
N LYS A 59 5.14 2.94 -12.22
CA LYS A 59 3.79 2.96 -12.80
C LYS A 59 3.16 1.57 -12.78
N ASP A 60 3.87 0.58 -13.28
CA ASP A 60 3.36 -0.78 -13.49
C ASP A 60 3.31 -1.60 -12.19
N ARG A 61 3.74 -1.01 -11.07
CA ARG A 61 3.72 -1.60 -9.72
C ARG A 61 3.20 -0.60 -8.68
N ALA A 62 2.28 0.25 -9.14
CA ALA A 62 1.64 1.27 -8.32
C ALA A 62 0.41 0.71 -7.60
N LYS A 63 -0.27 -0.29 -8.17
CA LYS A 63 -1.37 -1.00 -7.52
C LYS A 63 -0.81 -2.13 -6.66
N TYR A 64 -1.53 -2.45 -5.60
CA TYR A 64 -1.17 -3.54 -4.72
C TYR A 64 -2.41 -4.26 -4.21
N PHE A 65 -2.28 -5.57 -4.07
CA PHE A 65 -3.24 -6.43 -3.40
C PHE A 65 -2.51 -7.17 -2.28
N ASN A 66 -2.91 -6.97 -1.03
CA ASN A 66 -2.26 -7.55 0.13
C ASN A 66 -3.14 -8.62 0.75
N ILE A 67 -2.52 -9.73 1.12
CA ILE A 67 -3.09 -10.79 1.96
C ILE A 67 -2.17 -10.92 3.16
N GLY A 68 -2.71 -10.79 4.36
CA GLY A 68 -1.92 -10.79 5.58
C GLY A 68 -2.53 -11.58 6.71
N TYR A 69 -1.64 -12.06 7.57
CA TYR A 69 -1.98 -12.58 8.89
C TYR A 69 -1.98 -11.42 9.89
N VAL A 70 -2.92 -11.45 10.82
CA VAL A 70 -3.21 -10.38 11.76
C VAL A 70 -3.11 -10.96 13.16
N LYS A 71 -2.26 -10.35 13.98
CA LYS A 71 -2.28 -10.56 15.43
C LYS A 71 -2.86 -9.30 16.07
N GLN A 72 -4.04 -9.44 16.66
CA GLN A 72 -4.76 -8.33 17.28
C GLN A 72 -4.78 -8.47 18.79
N THR A 73 -4.67 -7.35 19.48
CA THR A 73 -4.84 -7.23 20.93
C THR A 73 -5.87 -6.14 21.20
N LEU A 74 -6.93 -6.49 21.90
CA LEU A 74 -7.93 -5.56 22.42
C LEU A 74 -7.67 -5.35 23.91
N THR A 75 -7.30 -4.14 24.30
CA THR A 75 -7.19 -3.76 25.71
C THR A 75 -8.47 -3.06 26.12
N ASP A 76 -9.18 -3.63 27.10
CA ASP A 76 -10.29 -2.92 27.73
C ASP A 76 -9.78 -1.97 28.82
N LYS A 77 -10.02 -0.68 28.62
CA LYS A 77 -9.64 0.35 29.59
C LYS A 77 -10.67 0.56 30.71
N THR A 78 -11.82 -0.12 30.64
CA THR A 78 -12.95 0.09 31.54
C THR A 78 -12.91 -0.87 32.73
N PHE A 79 -12.65 -2.17 32.48
CA PHE A 79 -12.57 -3.19 33.53
C PHE A 79 -11.16 -3.78 33.71
N GLY A 80 -10.21 -3.47 32.81
CA GLY A 80 -8.87 -4.03 32.83
C GLY A 80 -8.84 -5.45 32.27
N GLY A 81 -7.99 -5.69 31.27
CA GLY A 81 -7.83 -6.99 30.61
C GLY A 81 -7.40 -6.83 29.16
N ASP A 82 -6.48 -7.69 28.71
CA ASP A 82 -6.03 -7.79 27.33
C ASP A 82 -6.58 -9.06 26.70
N ILE A 83 -7.40 -8.92 25.66
CA ILE A 83 -7.89 -10.02 24.84
C ILE A 83 -7.01 -10.10 23.59
N THR A 84 -6.28 -11.19 23.44
CA THR A 84 -5.46 -11.44 22.25
C THR A 84 -6.21 -12.34 21.28
N SER A 85 -6.17 -12.00 19.99
CA SER A 85 -6.73 -12.82 18.93
C SER A 85 -5.86 -14.04 18.65
N ASP A 86 -6.51 -15.20 18.55
CA ASP A 86 -5.89 -16.48 18.21
C ASP A 86 -5.61 -16.58 16.70
N PHE A 87 -6.51 -15.99 15.90
CA PHE A 87 -6.39 -16.02 14.45
C PHE A 87 -6.95 -14.74 13.83
N GLY A 88 -6.20 -14.13 12.91
CA GLY A 88 -6.73 -13.04 12.10
C GLY A 88 -6.16 -13.00 10.69
N VAL A 89 -6.97 -12.52 9.76
CA VAL A 89 -6.63 -12.35 8.36
C VAL A 89 -7.01 -10.95 7.89
N SER A 90 -6.22 -10.41 6.97
CA SER A 90 -6.50 -9.12 6.34
C SER A 90 -6.35 -9.21 4.84
N LEU A 91 -7.27 -8.56 4.14
CA LEU A 91 -7.24 -8.38 2.69
C LEU A 91 -7.30 -6.89 2.40
N SER A 92 -6.43 -6.41 1.52
CA SER A 92 -6.50 -5.00 1.12
C SER A 92 -6.14 -4.78 -0.34
N ASN A 93 -6.83 -3.86 -0.99
CA ASN A 93 -6.59 -3.49 -2.39
C ASN A 93 -6.46 -1.96 -2.49
N GLY A 94 -5.37 -1.51 -3.11
CA GLY A 94 -5.08 -0.09 -3.20
C GLY A 94 -4.09 0.28 -4.29
N LYS A 95 -3.80 1.57 -4.34
CA LYS A 95 -2.83 2.17 -5.24
C LYS A 95 -2.05 3.29 -4.58
N THR A 96 -0.76 3.35 -4.89
CA THR A 96 0.11 4.47 -4.55
C THR A 96 0.14 5.48 -5.69
N TYR A 97 -0.20 6.72 -5.39
CA TYR A 97 -0.17 7.85 -6.31
C TYR A 97 1.10 8.66 -6.05
N TYR A 98 2.12 8.48 -6.90
CA TYR A 98 3.37 9.23 -6.78
C TYR A 98 3.19 10.69 -7.18
N LEU A 99 3.64 11.60 -6.34
CA LEU A 99 3.42 13.04 -6.48
C LEU A 99 4.30 13.68 -7.57
N HIS A 100 5.39 13.03 -7.97
CA HIS A 100 6.33 13.57 -8.94
C HIS A 100 6.71 12.56 -10.04
N LYS A 101 6.93 13.09 -11.25
CA LYS A 101 7.20 12.29 -12.46
C LYS A 101 8.55 11.55 -12.36
N LYS A 102 9.62 12.29 -12.04
CA LYS A 102 10.99 11.77 -11.93
C LYS A 102 11.35 11.50 -10.47
N PRO A 103 11.99 10.38 -10.12
CA PRO A 103 12.43 10.13 -8.75
C PRO A 103 13.49 11.14 -8.31
N ILE A 104 13.40 11.59 -7.05
CA ILE A 104 14.37 12.50 -6.44
C ILE A 104 15.64 11.70 -6.16
N ALA A 105 16.80 12.29 -6.48
CA ALA A 105 18.10 11.63 -6.44
C ALA A 105 18.14 10.29 -7.24
N GLY A 106 17.25 10.12 -8.23
CA GLY A 106 17.17 8.90 -9.04
C GLY A 106 16.52 7.69 -8.35
N MET A 107 16.19 7.77 -7.05
CA MET A 107 15.82 6.60 -6.25
C MET A 107 14.53 6.80 -5.44
N ILE A 108 14.23 8.02 -5.01
CA ILE A 108 13.19 8.27 -3.99
C ILE A 108 11.93 8.79 -4.67
N LYS A 109 10.76 8.26 -4.28
CA LYS A 109 9.46 8.86 -4.56
C LYS A 109 8.58 9.05 -3.34
N PHE A 110 7.96 10.21 -3.27
CA PHE A 110 6.85 10.49 -2.38
C PHE A 110 5.53 10.18 -3.07
N GLY A 111 4.61 9.59 -2.34
CA GLY A 111 3.30 9.23 -2.82
C GLY A 111 2.22 9.40 -1.77
N LEU A 112 0.98 9.31 -2.24
CA LEU A 112 -0.20 9.13 -1.41
C LEU A 112 -0.71 7.72 -1.66
N ASP A 113 -0.75 6.92 -0.60
CA ASP A 113 -1.35 5.61 -0.64
C ASP A 113 -2.86 5.76 -0.44
N TRP A 114 -3.62 5.15 -1.35
CA TRP A 114 -5.06 5.03 -1.22
C TRP A 114 -5.46 3.57 -1.36
N THR A 115 -5.86 2.98 -0.24
CA THR A 115 -6.45 1.65 -0.17
C THR A 115 -7.96 1.78 -0.22
N TRP A 116 -8.57 1.32 -1.32
CA TRP A 116 -10.01 1.41 -1.54
C TRP A 116 -10.79 0.39 -0.73
N LEU A 117 -10.19 -0.77 -0.47
CA LEU A 117 -10.79 -1.85 0.29
C LEU A 117 -9.76 -2.35 1.30
N ASP A 118 -10.08 -2.27 2.59
CA ASP A 118 -9.34 -2.88 3.69
C ASP A 118 -10.33 -3.72 4.50
N ILE A 119 -10.19 -5.03 4.45
CA ILE A 119 -10.98 -5.98 5.23
C ILE A 119 -10.04 -6.59 6.27
N ASN A 120 -10.48 -6.59 7.52
CA ASN A 120 -9.85 -7.31 8.61
C ASN A 120 -10.86 -8.26 9.24
N TYR A 121 -10.42 -9.47 9.54
CA TYR A 121 -11.18 -10.41 10.35
C TYR A 121 -10.27 -10.96 11.43
N ALA A 122 -10.73 -10.95 12.67
CA ALA A 122 -10.03 -11.50 13.82
C ALA A 122 -11.01 -12.34 14.65
N LYS A 123 -10.59 -13.56 14.98
CA LYS A 123 -11.24 -14.44 15.94
C LYS A 123 -10.42 -14.43 17.23
N SER A 124 -11.09 -14.30 18.37
CA SER A 124 -10.48 -14.43 19.69
C SER A 124 -11.34 -15.35 20.53
N SER A 125 -10.74 -16.26 21.28
CA SER A 125 -11.46 -17.10 22.25
C SER A 125 -11.31 -16.46 23.62
N ILE A 126 -12.41 -16.36 24.37
CA ILE A 126 -12.38 -15.91 25.77
C ILE A 126 -12.79 -17.11 26.63
N ASP A 127 -11.85 -17.57 27.44
CA ASP A 127 -12.10 -18.61 28.44
C ASP A 127 -12.68 -17.95 29.70
N TYR A 128 -13.91 -18.33 30.05
CA TYR A 128 -14.49 -18.01 31.34
C TYR A 128 -14.30 -19.21 32.27
N GLY A 129 -13.63 -18.98 33.40
CA GLY A 129 -13.56 -19.96 34.48
C GLY A 129 -14.83 -19.86 35.31
N ASP A 130 -15.64 -20.92 35.32
CA ASP A 130 -16.75 -21.04 36.25
C ASP A 130 -16.22 -21.57 37.60
N GLU A 131 -16.11 -20.67 38.58
CA GLU A 131 -15.57 -21.00 39.91
C GLU A 131 -16.43 -22.02 40.68
N GLU A 132 -17.69 -22.22 40.26
CA GLU A 132 -18.64 -23.11 40.94
C GLU A 132 -18.59 -24.56 40.41
N SER A 133 -18.28 -24.76 39.13
CA SER A 133 -18.28 -26.08 38.46
C SER A 133 -16.88 -26.61 38.10
N GLY A 134 -15.86 -25.75 38.11
CA GLY A 134 -14.48 -26.13 37.75
C GLY A 134 -14.29 -26.43 36.25
N THR A 135 -15.27 -26.10 35.41
CA THR A 135 -15.20 -26.22 33.94
C THR A 135 -14.81 -24.88 33.31
N THR A 136 -14.01 -24.94 32.24
CA THR A 136 -13.65 -23.77 31.45
C THR A 136 -14.54 -23.74 30.21
N GLU A 137 -15.45 -22.77 30.14
CA GLU A 137 -16.30 -22.52 28.98
C GLU A 137 -15.62 -21.48 28.08
N SER A 138 -15.50 -21.79 26.78
CA SER A 138 -14.85 -20.91 25.79
C SER A 138 -15.91 -20.23 24.94
N SER A 139 -15.99 -18.89 25.01
CA SER A 139 -16.84 -18.10 24.11
C SER A 139 -16.02 -17.52 22.96
N ASP A 140 -16.48 -17.76 21.73
CA ASP A 140 -15.84 -17.29 20.51
C ASP A 140 -16.27 -15.85 20.17
N VAL A 141 -15.30 -14.93 20.11
CA VAL A 141 -15.51 -13.54 19.69
C VAL A 141 -15.07 -13.36 18.24
N HIS A 142 -16.00 -12.92 17.40
CA HIS A 142 -15.77 -12.65 15.99
C HIS A 142 -15.75 -11.14 15.73
N GLN A 143 -14.65 -10.61 15.23
CA GLN A 143 -14.52 -9.21 14.85
C GLN A 143 -14.22 -9.08 13.36
N ALA A 144 -15.02 -8.29 12.66
CA ALA A 144 -14.82 -7.93 11.27
C ALA A 144 -14.70 -6.41 11.13
N GLU A 145 -13.76 -5.93 10.32
CA GLU A 145 -13.57 -4.52 10.04
C GLU A 145 -13.51 -4.29 8.53
N PHE A 146 -14.28 -3.32 8.07
CA PHE A 146 -14.33 -2.91 6.68
C PHE A 146 -13.99 -1.43 6.60
N GLY A 147 -12.97 -1.07 5.84
CA GLY A 147 -12.51 0.31 5.81
C GLY A 147 -11.74 0.67 4.55
N MET A 148 -11.23 1.89 4.59
CA MET A 148 -10.37 2.46 3.56
C MET A 148 -9.14 3.03 4.23
N GLN A 149 -7.97 2.92 3.61
CA GLN A 149 -6.75 3.52 4.15
C GLN A 149 -6.31 4.68 3.26
N PHE A 150 -5.87 5.78 3.87
CA PHE A 150 -5.31 6.91 3.14
C PHE A 150 -4.13 7.53 3.89
N GLY A 151 -3.04 7.81 3.19
CA GLY A 151 -1.98 8.63 3.80
C GLY A 151 -0.68 8.71 3.00
N PRO A 152 0.28 9.49 3.49
CA PRO A 152 1.57 9.67 2.83
C PRO A 152 2.42 8.40 2.86
N SER A 153 3.17 8.21 1.78
CA SER A 153 4.16 7.15 1.66
C SER A 153 5.45 7.66 1.02
N VAL A 154 6.57 7.07 1.45
CA VAL A 154 7.88 7.26 0.85
C VAL A 154 8.37 5.92 0.35
N THR A 155 8.87 5.89 -0.88
CA THR A 155 9.41 4.68 -1.49
C THR A 155 10.78 4.97 -2.08
N ILE A 156 11.74 4.11 -1.77
CA ILE A 156 13.12 4.18 -2.22
C ILE A 156 13.39 2.97 -3.10
N ASN A 157 13.97 3.20 -4.27
CA ASN A 157 14.53 2.15 -5.11
C ASN A 157 16.05 2.28 -5.13
N PRO A 158 16.78 1.50 -4.32
CA PRO A 158 18.23 1.52 -4.32
C PRO A 158 18.84 0.78 -5.52
N VAL A 159 18.20 -0.30 -6.01
CA VAL A 159 18.75 -1.15 -7.08
C VAL A 159 17.66 -1.83 -7.91
N HIS A 160 17.72 -1.62 -9.24
CA HIS A 160 16.85 -2.25 -10.24
C HIS A 160 15.36 -2.28 -9.87
N HIS A 161 14.82 -3.47 -9.52
CA HIS A 161 13.41 -3.67 -9.22
C HIS A 161 13.10 -3.67 -7.72
N LEU A 162 14.11 -3.54 -6.86
CA LEU A 162 13.93 -3.49 -5.41
C LEU A 162 13.22 -2.19 -5.02
N LYS A 163 12.16 -2.29 -4.23
CA LYS A 163 11.50 -1.13 -3.63
C LYS A 163 11.41 -1.32 -2.14
N VAL A 164 11.84 -0.33 -1.38
CA VAL A 164 11.62 -0.24 0.06
C VAL A 164 10.67 0.92 0.28
N SER A 165 9.51 0.65 0.88
CA SER A 165 8.50 1.67 1.14
C SER A 165 8.19 1.76 2.63
N GLY A 166 8.08 2.98 3.15
CA GLY A 166 7.51 3.28 4.45
C GLY A 166 6.27 4.15 4.26
N TYR A 167 5.24 3.94 5.06
CA TYR A 167 4.00 4.68 4.95
C TYR A 167 3.35 4.91 6.32
N PHE A 168 2.55 5.97 6.37
CA PHE A 168 1.67 6.28 7.49
C PHE A 168 0.28 6.54 6.93
N ARG A 169 -0.72 5.79 7.37
CA ARG A 169 -2.08 5.85 6.83
C ARG A 169 -3.09 6.01 7.95
N VAL A 170 -4.17 6.72 7.66
CA VAL A 170 -5.37 6.79 8.48
C VAL A 170 -6.39 5.84 7.86
N THR A 171 -6.99 5.00 8.69
CA THR A 171 -7.98 4.00 8.28
C THR A 171 -9.32 4.29 8.96
N PRO A 172 -10.18 5.11 8.36
CA PRO A 172 -11.60 5.07 8.68
C PRO A 172 -12.14 3.66 8.39
N SER A 173 -12.68 3.01 9.41
CA SER A 173 -13.22 1.65 9.33
C SER A 173 -14.54 1.53 10.08
N TYR A 174 -15.38 0.65 9.59
CA TYR A 174 -16.57 0.17 10.25
C TYR A 174 -16.24 -1.19 10.87
N SER A 175 -16.34 -1.28 12.19
CA SER A 175 -16.06 -2.50 12.95
C SER A 175 -17.37 -3.12 13.40
N MET A 176 -17.51 -4.42 13.13
CA MET A 176 -18.56 -5.29 13.64
C MET A 176 -17.92 -6.28 14.61
N LEU A 177 -18.54 -6.47 15.76
CA LEU A 177 -18.15 -7.43 16.78
C LEU A 177 -19.38 -8.26 17.13
N TYR A 178 -19.24 -9.57 16.99
CA TYR A 178 -20.24 -10.54 17.39
C TYR A 178 -19.68 -11.31 18.60
N MET A 179 -20.36 -11.21 19.73
CA MET A 179 -19.99 -11.85 20.99
C MET A 179 -21.27 -12.24 21.72
N ASP A 180 -21.38 -13.51 22.10
CA ASP A 180 -22.46 -13.99 22.98
C ASP A 180 -23.86 -13.57 22.49
N GLU A 181 -24.15 -13.86 21.21
CA GLU A 181 -25.41 -13.52 20.50
C GLU A 181 -25.71 -12.00 20.33
N THR A 182 -24.85 -11.12 20.86
CA THR A 182 -24.99 -9.67 20.73
C THR A 182 -24.16 -9.10 19.57
N PHE A 183 -24.81 -8.33 18.69
CA PHE A 183 -24.17 -7.65 17.56
C PHE A 183 -23.80 -6.20 17.92
N HIS A 184 -22.51 -5.97 18.09
CA HIS A 184 -21.94 -4.65 18.35
C HIS A 184 -21.36 -4.06 17.07
N HIS A 185 -21.71 -2.82 16.73
CA HIS A 185 -21.20 -2.15 15.56
C HIS A 185 -20.75 -0.73 15.88
N HIS A 186 -19.58 -0.33 15.38
CA HIS A 186 -19.06 1.01 15.64
C HIS A 186 -18.13 1.49 14.53
N TYR A 187 -18.14 2.79 14.28
CA TYR A 187 -17.17 3.44 13.41
C TYR A 187 -15.86 3.71 14.14
N VAL A 188 -14.76 3.14 13.66
CA VAL A 188 -13.43 3.25 14.27
C VAL A 188 -12.47 3.86 13.28
N THR A 189 -11.80 4.94 13.67
CA THR A 189 -10.66 5.46 12.91
C THR A 189 -9.38 4.90 13.52
N MET A 190 -8.60 4.17 12.72
CA MET A 190 -7.30 3.65 13.09
C MET A 190 -6.18 4.44 12.45
N LEU A 191 -5.01 4.46 13.09
CA LEU A 191 -3.76 4.93 12.53
C LEU A 191 -2.88 3.72 12.24
N ASN A 192 -2.24 3.72 11.07
CA ASN A 192 -1.41 2.64 10.60
C ASN A 192 -0.03 3.18 10.25
N ALA A 193 1.02 2.53 10.73
CA ALA A 193 2.38 2.74 10.24
C ALA A 193 2.94 1.40 9.78
N GLY A 194 3.58 1.40 8.61
CA GLY A 194 4.10 0.16 8.04
C GLY A 194 5.31 0.37 7.16
N CYS A 195 6.04 -0.72 6.97
CA CYS A 195 7.14 -0.81 6.03
C CYS A 195 6.99 -2.05 5.16
N ALA A 196 7.43 -1.96 3.90
CA ALA A 196 7.37 -3.07 2.97
C ALA A 196 8.57 -3.08 2.03
N VAL A 197 9.01 -4.28 1.70
CA VAL A 197 10.05 -4.55 0.72
C VAL A 197 9.42 -5.29 -0.45
N ALA A 198 9.69 -4.83 -1.66
CA ALA A 198 9.14 -5.40 -2.89
C ALA A 198 10.22 -5.74 -3.89
N TRP A 199 10.08 -6.90 -4.51
CA TRP A 199 10.87 -7.31 -5.66
C TRP A 199 9.94 -7.76 -6.79
N LYS A 200 10.02 -7.07 -7.93
CA LYS A 200 9.09 -7.26 -9.06
C LYS A 200 7.63 -7.25 -8.57
N ALA A 201 6.88 -8.32 -8.85
CA ALA A 201 5.45 -8.44 -8.53
C ALA A 201 5.17 -8.80 -7.07
N ILE A 202 6.16 -9.23 -6.29
CA ILE A 202 5.96 -9.72 -4.92
C ILE A 202 6.51 -8.72 -3.92
N SER A 203 5.81 -8.55 -2.81
CA SER A 203 6.25 -7.72 -1.69
C SER A 203 5.87 -8.33 -0.36
N LEU A 204 6.74 -8.17 0.62
CA LEU A 204 6.49 -8.50 2.01
C LEU A 204 6.47 -7.21 2.81
N GLY A 205 5.54 -7.10 3.76
CA GLY A 205 5.44 -5.93 4.62
C GLY A 205 4.91 -6.25 6.00
N VAL A 206 5.19 -5.33 6.92
CA VAL A 206 4.70 -5.34 8.29
C VAL A 206 4.00 -4.00 8.53
N GLU A 207 2.80 -4.07 9.09
CA GLU A 207 1.97 -2.91 9.42
C GLU A 207 1.55 -2.99 10.89
N TRP A 208 1.82 -1.93 11.63
CA TRP A 208 1.27 -1.69 12.96
C TRP A 208 0.06 -0.79 12.83
N ARG A 209 -1.02 -1.17 13.49
CA ARG A 209 -2.27 -0.44 13.54
C ARG A 209 -2.64 -0.19 14.99
N TRP A 210 -3.03 1.04 15.29
CA TRP A 210 -3.53 1.40 16.60
C TRP A 210 -4.68 2.39 16.48
N GLY A 211 -5.69 2.19 17.29
CA GLY A 211 -6.87 3.06 17.36
C GLY A 211 -7.52 2.95 18.74
N SER A 212 -8.24 3.99 19.13
CA SER A 212 -9.11 3.94 20.30
C SER A 212 -10.53 4.11 19.81
N ALA A 213 -11.40 3.17 20.15
CA ALA A 213 -12.81 3.22 19.84
C ALA A 213 -13.63 3.26 21.14
N LYS A 214 -14.74 4.00 21.13
CA LYS A 214 -15.77 3.89 22.16
C LYS A 214 -16.86 3.03 21.55
N TYR A 215 -17.01 1.79 21.97
CA TYR A 215 -18.08 0.94 21.42
C TYR A 215 -19.38 1.29 22.15
N ASN A 216 -20.43 1.59 21.38
CA ASN A 216 -21.80 1.63 21.87
C ASN A 216 -22.42 0.26 21.52
N GLY A 217 -22.88 -0.49 22.51
CA GLY A 217 -23.48 -1.81 22.28
C GLY A 217 -24.98 -1.73 22.11
N LEU A 218 -25.50 -2.60 21.26
CA LEU A 218 -26.91 -2.96 21.17
C LEU A 218 -26.99 -4.44 21.51
N THR A 219 -27.69 -4.79 22.59
CA THR A 219 -27.94 -6.19 22.98
C THR A 219 -29.09 -6.76 22.16
N LEU A 220 -28.89 -7.95 21.58
CA LEU A 220 -29.93 -8.70 20.88
C LEU A 220 -30.78 -9.56 21.84
N ASP A 221 -30.60 -9.42 23.14
CA ASP A 221 -31.36 -10.13 24.19
C ASP A 221 -32.78 -9.55 24.39
N GLY A 222 -33.17 -8.57 23.57
CA GLY A 222 -34.52 -8.00 23.52
C GLY A 222 -35.30 -8.44 22.27
N LEU A 223 -34.81 -9.41 21.51
CA LEU A 223 -35.60 -10.10 20.48
C LEU A 223 -36.22 -11.38 21.04
N ASP A 224 -36.89 -11.28 22.19
CA ASP A 224 -38.06 -12.13 22.43
C ASP A 224 -39.11 -11.72 21.38
N LEU A 225 -38.98 -12.30 20.18
CA LEU A 225 -40.11 -12.47 19.30
C LEU A 225 -41.01 -13.53 19.95
N ASP A 226 -41.63 -13.17 21.08
CA ASP A 226 -42.80 -13.88 21.57
C ASP A 226 -43.86 -13.76 20.47
N GLU A 227 -43.99 -14.84 19.70
CA GLU A 227 -44.90 -15.02 18.57
C GLU A 227 -46.39 -14.98 19.00
N ASP A 228 -46.69 -14.68 20.27
CA ASP A 228 -48.00 -14.87 20.90
C ASP A 228 -48.68 -13.60 21.47
N SER A 229 -48.16 -12.38 21.27
CA SER A 229 -48.85 -11.15 21.71
C SER A 229 -49.41 -10.32 20.54
N PHE A 230 -50.31 -10.94 19.75
CA PHE A 230 -51.30 -10.19 18.98
C PHE A 230 -52.48 -9.80 19.90
N GLY A 231 -52.21 -8.90 20.85
CA GLY A 231 -53.20 -8.33 21.77
C GLY A 231 -52.98 -6.83 21.91
N GLU A 232 -54.06 -6.08 21.73
CA GLU A 232 -54.12 -4.63 21.64
C GLU A 232 -53.43 -3.84 22.77
N GLU A 233 -53.06 -2.61 22.41
CA GLU A 233 -52.68 -1.45 23.22
C GLU A 233 -51.17 -1.22 23.46
N ASP A 234 -50.72 -0.07 22.93
CA ASP A 234 -49.39 0.54 23.01
C ASP A 234 -48.25 -0.16 22.27
N ASN A 235 -48.10 0.20 20.98
CA ASN A 235 -46.91 -0.06 20.18
C ASN A 235 -45.75 0.81 20.75
N PRO A 236 -44.75 0.25 21.46
CA PRO A 236 -43.67 1.06 22.02
C PRO A 236 -42.90 1.74 20.88
N SER A 237 -42.63 3.03 21.04
CA SER A 237 -41.82 3.79 20.09
C SER A 237 -40.47 3.10 19.92
N MET A 238 -39.98 2.98 18.68
CA MET A 238 -38.67 2.41 18.38
C MET A 238 -37.52 3.08 19.16
N GLY A 239 -37.74 4.28 19.73
CA GLY A 239 -36.83 4.94 20.67
C GLY A 239 -36.73 4.29 22.05
N ASP A 240 -37.83 3.76 22.61
CA ASP A 240 -37.85 3.17 23.96
C ASP A 240 -37.24 1.76 23.98
N VAL A 241 -37.42 1.00 22.88
CA VAL A 241 -36.81 -0.33 22.68
C VAL A 241 -35.28 -0.23 22.50
N MET A 242 -34.81 0.86 21.89
CA MET A 242 -33.38 1.15 21.71
C MET A 242 -32.69 1.57 23.01
N ASP A 243 -33.40 2.23 23.93
CA ASP A 243 -32.85 2.66 25.22
C ASP A 243 -32.72 1.49 26.20
N GLN A 244 -33.59 0.48 26.11
CA GLN A 244 -33.50 -0.77 26.88
C GLN A 244 -32.39 -1.73 26.39
N MET A 245 -31.94 -1.62 25.12
CA MET A 245 -30.87 -2.44 24.53
C MET A 245 -29.45 -1.85 24.73
N SER A 246 -29.30 -0.77 25.50
CA SER A 246 -28.04 -0.04 25.60
C SER A 246 -27.06 -0.70 26.60
N ALA A 247 -26.07 -1.45 26.08
CA ALA A 247 -24.98 -1.98 26.89
C ALA A 247 -24.04 -0.85 27.40
N PRO A 248 -23.35 -1.03 28.55
CA PRO A 248 -22.46 -0.02 29.10
C PRO A 248 -21.37 0.41 28.11
N LYS A 249 -21.20 1.72 27.92
CA LYS A 249 -20.20 2.33 27.03
C LYS A 249 -18.79 1.82 27.36
N ARG A 250 -18.22 0.95 26.53
CA ARG A 250 -16.88 0.37 26.74
C ARG A 250 -15.84 1.06 25.86
N LYS A 251 -14.75 1.57 26.47
CA LYS A 251 -13.62 2.16 25.73
C LYS A 251 -12.59 1.07 25.45
N LEU A 252 -12.62 0.50 24.24
CA LEU A 252 -11.64 -0.48 23.81
C LEU A 252 -10.53 0.20 23.01
N LYS A 253 -9.28 -0.10 23.36
CA LYS A 253 -8.11 0.29 22.58
C LYS A 253 -7.70 -0.92 21.74
N THR A 254 -7.74 -0.77 20.43
CA THR A 254 -7.35 -1.83 19.48
C THR A 254 -5.92 -1.58 19.03
N SER A 255 -5.06 -2.58 19.20
CA SER A 255 -3.70 -2.61 18.65
C SER A 255 -3.53 -3.87 17.84
N SER A 256 -3.08 -3.76 16.60
CA SER A 256 -2.97 -4.90 15.69
C SER A 256 -1.66 -4.83 14.92
N MET A 257 -0.99 -5.96 14.81
CA MET A 257 0.18 -6.14 13.94
C MET A 257 -0.20 -7.06 12.78
N ARG A 258 0.05 -6.61 11.56
CA ARG A 258 -0.21 -7.36 10.33
C ARG A 258 1.10 -7.66 9.63
N ILE A 259 1.32 -8.92 9.27
CA ILE A 259 2.37 -9.34 8.36
C ILE A 259 1.68 -9.76 7.07
N TYR A 260 2.05 -9.17 5.95
CA TYR A 260 1.35 -9.38 4.69
C TYR A 260 2.28 -9.68 3.51
N LEU A 261 1.79 -10.54 2.63
CA LEU A 261 2.27 -10.76 1.29
C LEU A 261 1.46 -9.89 0.34
N SER A 262 2.13 -9.21 -0.57
CA SER A 262 1.53 -8.24 -1.47
C SER A 262 1.91 -8.53 -2.92
N PHE A 263 0.91 -8.52 -3.79
CA PHE A 263 1.05 -8.61 -5.23
C PHE A 263 0.95 -7.21 -5.85
N ARG A 264 1.98 -6.80 -6.59
CA ARG A 264 2.09 -5.47 -7.19
C ARG A 264 1.99 -5.51 -8.71
N PHE A 265 1.14 -4.64 -9.26
CA PHE A 265 0.81 -4.52 -10.69
C PHE A 265 0.32 -3.10 -11.03
#